data_AF-A0A539DZ73-F1
#
_entry.id   AF-A0A539DZ73-F1
#
_cell.length_a   1.000
_cell.length_b   1.000
_cell.length_c   1.000
_cell.angle_alpha   90.00
_cell.angle_beta   90.00
_cell.angle_gamma   90.00
#
_symmetry.space_group_name_H-M   'P 1'
#
loop_
_entity.id
_entity.type
_entity.pdbx_description
1 polymer ?
#
loop_
_entity_poly.entity_id
_entity_poly.type
_entity_poly.pdbx_seq_one_letter_code
_entity_poly.pdbx_strand_id
1 'polypeptide(L)'
;ESCFAFVVLTNGSPQSGVQGVQFGVTYDGSPGAGVDVFGWSACAAGQITTGGWPAPGAGINLIWNSCHVEEPHGTGHGVAVVAGYFYLSAYSPDRLELTNAESQHGLPITDCNQVQTSGFDSAPPRRGHAVFSPAGDQSGWNPCTPTPLTTGSCHVDGPRLIPPGSVGAVYTITDPIPGVEYHWFTSSGTLRITGPSVGNSITVDAPEIGGEQLIVSSMATSPISYPSSGRAGAPSSGSGRRQWARHPGRDECWCQGTPAPTPRGPAPRQPLDRTAIHRRLSLPWKSRSGAPGC
;
A
#
# COMPACT_ATOMS: atom_id res chain seq x y z
N GLU A 1 -11.17 -15.71 -12.34
CA GLU A 1 -9.79 -15.68 -12.87
C GLU A 1 -8.86 -16.06 -11.73
N SER A 2 -7.78 -16.78 -12.01
CA SER A 2 -6.81 -17.11 -10.95
C SER A 2 -5.84 -15.94 -10.74
N CYS A 3 -5.57 -15.59 -9.49
CA CYS A 3 -4.63 -14.54 -9.11
C CYS A 3 -3.76 -14.97 -7.93
N PHE A 4 -2.75 -14.14 -7.63
CA PHE A 4 -1.86 -14.30 -6.50
C PHE A 4 -2.05 -13.18 -5.49
N ALA A 5 -2.14 -13.52 -4.21
CA ALA A 5 -2.15 -12.56 -3.11
C ALA A 5 -0.91 -12.76 -2.24
N PHE A 6 -0.05 -11.74 -2.15
CA PHE A 6 1.19 -11.80 -1.39
C PHE A 6 0.96 -11.36 0.06
N VAL A 7 1.64 -12.04 0.98
CA VAL A 7 1.75 -11.61 2.38
C VAL A 7 3.14 -11.03 2.57
N VAL A 8 3.20 -9.77 2.99
CA VAL A 8 4.45 -9.03 3.17
C VAL A 8 4.48 -8.45 4.57
N LEU A 9 5.59 -8.66 5.27
CA LEU A 9 5.94 -7.93 6.47
C LEU A 9 6.74 -6.72 6.05
N THR A 10 6.43 -5.56 6.63
CA THR A 10 7.23 -4.36 6.42
C THR A 10 7.42 -3.62 7.74
N ASN A 11 8.26 -2.60 7.71
CA ASN A 11 8.54 -1.75 8.86
C ASN A 11 9.05 -2.57 10.07
N GLY A 12 9.73 -3.68 9.81
CA GLY A 12 10.46 -4.41 10.85
C GLY A 12 11.62 -3.56 11.35
N SER A 13 11.98 -3.69 12.62
CA SER A 13 13.12 -2.96 13.19
C SER A 13 14.42 -3.46 12.55
N PRO A 14 15.25 -2.59 11.94
CA PRO A 14 16.53 -3.01 11.35
C PRO A 14 17.57 -3.43 12.39
N GLN A 15 17.42 -3.02 13.66
CA GLN A 15 18.32 -3.40 14.74
C GLN A 15 18.03 -4.81 15.28
N SER A 16 16.76 -5.19 15.35
CA SER A 16 16.34 -6.49 15.87
C SER A 16 16.06 -7.51 14.75
N GLY A 17 15.80 -7.04 13.53
CA GLY A 17 15.45 -7.83 12.37
C GLY A 17 14.12 -8.58 12.49
N VAL A 18 13.86 -9.46 11.52
CA VAL A 18 12.71 -10.35 11.45
C VAL A 18 13.20 -11.78 11.20
N GLN A 19 12.77 -12.72 12.03
CA GLN A 19 13.12 -14.15 11.91
C GLN A 19 11.91 -15.08 11.90
N GLY A 20 10.74 -14.62 12.34
CA GLY A 20 9.50 -15.38 12.25
C GLY A 20 8.26 -14.52 12.33
N VAL A 21 7.15 -15.07 11.86
CA VAL A 21 5.83 -14.44 11.94
C VAL A 21 4.76 -15.49 12.16
N GLN A 22 3.75 -15.15 12.94
CA GLN A 22 2.54 -15.95 13.05
C GLN A 22 1.32 -15.12 12.65
N PHE A 23 0.48 -15.70 11.79
CA PHE A 23 -0.75 -15.08 11.31
C PHE A 23 -1.74 -16.15 10.86
N GLY A 24 -3.02 -15.79 10.86
CA GLY A 24 -4.11 -16.56 10.30
C GLY A 24 -4.71 -15.86 9.10
N VAL A 25 -5.70 -16.50 8.48
CA VAL A 25 -6.51 -15.89 7.42
C VAL A 25 -7.99 -16.06 7.67
N THR A 26 -8.80 -15.14 7.17
CA THR A 26 -10.25 -15.30 7.05
C THR A 26 -10.72 -14.78 5.69
N TYR A 27 -11.73 -15.45 5.14
CA TYR A 27 -12.40 -15.18 3.86
C TYR A 27 -13.65 -16.07 3.79
N ASP A 28 -14.55 -15.81 2.82
CA ASP A 28 -15.63 -16.74 2.48
C ASP A 28 -15.08 -17.85 1.58
N GLY A 29 -14.72 -18.98 2.20
CA GLY A 29 -14.21 -20.17 1.50
C GLY A 29 -15.30 -21.15 1.06
N SER A 30 -16.54 -20.67 0.86
CA SER A 30 -17.62 -21.48 0.30
C SER A 30 -17.33 -21.79 -1.17
N PRO A 31 -17.30 -23.06 -1.61
CA PRO A 31 -16.89 -23.40 -2.98
C PRO A 31 -17.66 -22.62 -4.05
N GLY A 32 -16.93 -21.88 -4.90
CA GLY A 32 -17.52 -21.09 -5.98
C GLY A 32 -18.24 -19.81 -5.52
N ALA A 33 -18.04 -19.39 -4.27
CA ALA A 33 -18.43 -18.09 -3.73
C ALA A 33 -17.23 -17.45 -3.05
N GLY A 34 -17.26 -16.12 -2.90
CA GLY A 34 -16.18 -15.36 -2.28
C GLY A 34 -14.82 -15.63 -2.91
N VAL A 35 -13.88 -16.14 -2.11
CA VAL A 35 -12.52 -16.48 -2.51
C VAL A 35 -12.28 -17.98 -2.29
N ASP A 36 -11.91 -18.70 -3.35
CA ASP A 36 -11.35 -20.04 -3.21
C ASP A 36 -9.82 -19.97 -3.24
N VAL A 37 -9.19 -20.39 -2.14
CA VAL A 37 -7.72 -20.53 -2.07
C VAL A 37 -7.34 -21.95 -2.47
N PHE A 38 -6.65 -22.07 -3.61
CA PHE A 38 -6.21 -23.35 -4.15
C PHE A 38 -4.88 -23.82 -3.57
N GLY A 39 -4.06 -22.91 -3.02
CA GLY A 39 -2.79 -23.26 -2.42
C GLY A 39 -2.05 -22.08 -1.78
N TRP A 40 -1.02 -22.42 -1.01
CA TRP A 40 -0.10 -21.49 -0.36
C TRP A 40 1.34 -21.87 -0.72
N SER A 41 2.17 -20.87 -1.00
CA SER A 41 3.62 -21.03 -1.16
C SER A 41 4.33 -20.17 -0.13
N ALA A 42 5.08 -20.80 0.77
CA ALA A 42 5.86 -20.12 1.80
C ALA A 42 7.23 -19.69 1.24
N CYS A 43 7.65 -18.47 1.60
CA CYS A 43 9.01 -17.98 1.38
C CYS A 43 9.92 -18.13 2.61
N ALA A 44 9.41 -18.79 3.66
CA ALA A 44 10.17 -19.12 4.86
C ALA A 44 10.79 -20.52 4.76
N ALA A 45 11.83 -20.77 5.57
CA ALA A 45 12.52 -22.04 5.60
C ALA A 45 11.72 -23.15 6.31
N GLY A 46 10.93 -22.76 7.31
CA GLY A 46 10.04 -23.65 8.06
C GLY A 46 8.64 -23.04 8.22
N GLN A 47 7.64 -23.92 8.33
CA GLN A 47 6.27 -23.53 8.62
C GLN A 47 5.60 -24.54 9.57
N ILE A 48 4.79 -24.04 10.49
CA ILE A 48 3.92 -24.82 11.36
C ILE A 48 2.50 -24.34 11.11
N THR A 49 1.58 -25.22 10.74
CA THR A 49 0.20 -24.87 10.38
C THR A 49 -0.79 -25.41 11.40
N THR A 50 -1.91 -24.70 11.56
CA THR A 50 -3.07 -25.14 12.35
C THR A 50 -4.33 -25.00 11.51
N GLY A 51 -5.42 -25.67 11.91
CA GLY A 51 -6.74 -25.48 11.30
C GLY A 51 -6.86 -25.87 9.82
N GLY A 52 -5.96 -26.71 9.28
CA GLY A 52 -6.01 -27.13 7.88
C GLY A 52 -5.61 -26.03 6.89
N TRP A 53 -4.57 -25.26 7.22
CA TRP A 53 -4.04 -24.18 6.41
C TRP A 53 -3.98 -24.49 4.90
N PRO A 54 -4.44 -23.59 4.01
CA PRO A 54 -4.90 -22.21 4.24
C PRO A 54 -6.43 -22.04 4.34
N ALA A 55 -7.15 -22.98 4.97
CA ALA A 55 -8.60 -22.84 5.15
C ALA A 55 -9.00 -21.55 5.92
N PRO A 56 -10.23 -21.02 5.76
CA PRO A 56 -10.68 -19.87 6.53
C PRO A 56 -10.61 -20.15 8.04
N GLY A 57 -10.05 -19.22 8.81
CA GLY A 57 -9.82 -19.37 10.25
C GLY A 57 -8.57 -20.17 10.61
N ALA A 58 -7.86 -20.75 9.63
CA ALA A 58 -6.60 -21.46 9.87
C ALA A 58 -5.45 -20.50 10.20
N GLY A 59 -4.38 -21.07 10.76
CA GLY A 59 -3.19 -20.35 11.17
C GLY A 59 -1.89 -20.92 10.64
N ILE A 60 -0.86 -20.07 10.57
CA ILE A 60 0.50 -20.46 10.24
C ILE A 60 1.53 -19.70 11.09
N ASN A 61 2.61 -20.37 11.45
CA ASN A 61 3.84 -19.79 12.00
C ASN A 61 4.99 -20.08 11.02
N LEU A 62 5.59 -19.02 10.48
CA LEU A 62 6.68 -19.07 9.53
C LEU A 62 8.00 -18.75 10.22
N ILE A 63 9.05 -19.50 9.88
CA ILE A 63 10.38 -19.37 10.47
C ILE A 63 11.42 -19.30 9.34
N TRP A 64 12.23 -18.25 9.32
CA TRP A 64 13.36 -18.14 8.41
C TRP A 64 14.64 -18.67 9.06
N ASN A 65 15.49 -19.30 8.24
CA ASN A 65 16.81 -19.78 8.67
C ASN A 65 17.82 -18.64 8.86
N SER A 66 17.64 -17.54 8.13
CA SER A 66 18.41 -16.31 8.27
C SER A 66 17.59 -15.20 8.91
N CYS A 67 18.27 -14.38 9.70
CA CYS A 67 17.73 -13.11 10.17
C CYS A 67 17.62 -12.11 9.01
N HIS A 68 16.44 -11.51 8.81
CA HIS A 68 16.27 -10.44 7.85
C HIS A 68 16.47 -9.08 8.53
N VAL A 69 17.46 -8.32 8.07
CA VAL A 69 17.79 -6.96 8.55
C VAL A 69 17.85 -5.93 7.43
N GLU A 70 17.65 -6.35 6.18
CA GLU A 70 17.79 -5.49 5.02
C GLU A 70 16.56 -4.59 4.87
N GLU A 71 16.84 -3.30 4.65
CA GLU A 71 15.82 -2.30 4.33
C GLU A 71 15.87 -2.06 2.81
N PRO A 72 14.97 -2.68 2.01
CA PRO A 72 15.09 -2.68 0.55
C PRO A 72 14.96 -1.28 -0.08
N HIS A 73 14.39 -0.32 0.66
CA HIS A 73 14.27 1.08 0.23
C HIS A 73 15.35 2.00 0.83
N GLY A 74 16.36 1.43 1.51
CA GLY A 74 17.43 2.16 2.17
C GLY A 74 17.17 2.38 3.66
N THR A 75 18.14 3.00 4.33
CA THR A 75 18.12 3.20 5.79
C THR A 75 16.92 4.03 6.26
N GLY A 76 16.18 3.52 7.24
CA GLY A 76 15.04 4.20 7.86
C GLY A 76 13.66 3.84 7.29
N HIS A 77 13.60 2.92 6.31
CA HIS A 77 12.35 2.43 5.73
C HIS A 77 11.83 1.14 6.39
N GLY A 78 12.62 0.58 7.30
CA GLY A 78 12.35 -0.66 8.00
C GLY A 78 12.58 -1.91 7.15
N VAL A 79 12.73 -3.03 7.83
CA VAL A 79 12.91 -4.34 7.23
C VAL A 79 11.61 -4.75 6.54
N ALA A 80 11.73 -5.29 5.31
CA ALA A 80 10.60 -5.87 4.59
C ALA A 80 10.93 -7.28 4.10
N VAL A 81 9.98 -8.21 4.29
CA VAL A 81 10.13 -9.63 3.97
C VAL A 81 8.83 -10.17 3.39
N VAL A 82 8.93 -10.92 2.30
CA VAL A 82 7.79 -11.67 1.75
C VAL A 82 7.61 -12.95 2.56
N ALA A 83 6.45 -13.12 3.19
CA ALA A 83 6.07 -14.33 3.91
C ALA A 83 5.72 -15.48 2.95
N GLY A 84 5.07 -15.15 1.85
CA GLY A 84 4.62 -16.09 0.84
C GLY A 84 3.47 -15.51 0.03
N TYR A 85 2.79 -16.38 -0.71
CA TYR A 85 1.64 -16.00 -1.50
C TYR A 85 0.57 -17.11 -1.57
N PHE A 86 -0.67 -16.68 -1.69
CA PHE A 86 -1.81 -17.53 -1.99
C PHE A 86 -2.01 -17.62 -3.50
N TYR A 87 -2.34 -18.81 -4.00
CA TYR A 87 -2.91 -19.01 -5.33
C TYR A 87 -4.42 -19.21 -5.17
N LEU A 88 -5.23 -18.30 -5.73
CA LEU A 88 -6.66 -18.22 -5.45
C LEU A 88 -7.48 -17.74 -6.66
N SER A 89 -8.81 -17.87 -6.59
CA SER A 89 -9.76 -17.21 -7.49
C SER A 89 -10.88 -16.56 -6.69
N ALA A 90 -11.34 -15.39 -7.14
CA ALA A 90 -12.53 -14.74 -6.61
C ALA A 90 -13.75 -15.03 -7.50
N TYR A 91 -14.84 -15.49 -6.90
CA TYR A 91 -16.10 -15.83 -7.57
C TYR A 91 -17.21 -14.81 -7.30
N SER A 92 -17.17 -14.16 -6.13
CA SER A 92 -18.05 -13.05 -5.76
C SER A 92 -17.26 -12.02 -4.96
N PRO A 93 -17.85 -10.85 -4.63
CA PRO A 93 -17.19 -9.89 -3.77
C PRO A 93 -16.88 -10.51 -2.41
N ASP A 94 -15.64 -10.38 -1.94
CA ASP A 94 -15.18 -10.92 -0.66
C ASP A 94 -13.83 -10.28 -0.26
N ARG A 95 -13.35 -10.60 0.94
CA ARG A 95 -12.12 -10.08 1.52
C ARG A 95 -11.26 -11.21 2.07
N LEU A 96 -10.02 -11.29 1.58
CA LEU A 96 -8.97 -12.09 2.21
C LEU A 96 -8.24 -11.23 3.25
N GLU A 97 -8.48 -11.51 4.53
CA GLU A 97 -7.95 -10.73 5.65
C GLU A 97 -6.97 -11.55 6.48
N LEU A 98 -5.87 -10.92 6.92
CA LEU A 98 -4.97 -11.50 7.91
C LEU A 98 -5.59 -11.41 9.31
N THR A 99 -5.62 -12.54 10.00
CA THR A 99 -6.16 -12.67 11.36
C THR A 99 -5.07 -13.13 12.34
N ASN A 100 -5.38 -13.14 13.63
CA ASN A 100 -4.49 -13.75 14.60
C ASN A 100 -4.65 -15.28 14.53
N ALA A 101 -3.57 -16.02 14.31
CA ALA A 101 -3.59 -17.49 14.27
C ALA A 101 -3.68 -18.08 15.69
N GLU A 102 -4.88 -18.00 16.27
CA GLU A 102 -5.23 -18.53 17.60
C GLU A 102 -4.63 -17.73 18.79
N SER A 103 -3.79 -16.71 18.55
CA SER A 103 -3.25 -15.82 19.58
C SER A 103 -4.25 -14.73 19.97
N GLN A 104 -4.56 -14.62 21.28
CA GLN A 104 -5.25 -13.46 21.84
C GLN A 104 -4.41 -12.16 21.79
N HIS A 105 -3.15 -12.26 21.35
CA HIS A 105 -2.13 -11.21 21.43
C HIS A 105 -1.57 -10.81 20.05
N GLY A 106 -2.42 -10.78 19.02
CA GLY A 106 -2.07 -10.16 17.74
C GLY A 106 -1.40 -11.08 16.74
N LEU A 107 -0.69 -10.46 15.79
CA LEU A 107 0.21 -11.11 14.85
C LEU A 107 1.63 -11.08 15.43
N PRO A 108 2.08 -12.08 16.20
CA PRO A 108 3.38 -11.96 16.81
C PRO A 108 4.48 -12.10 15.77
N ILE A 109 5.49 -11.23 15.88
CA ILE A 109 6.73 -11.29 15.11
C ILE A 109 7.84 -11.75 16.05
N THR A 110 8.61 -12.73 15.61
CA THR A 110 9.84 -13.15 16.27
C THR A 110 11.00 -12.41 15.63
N ASP A 111 11.72 -11.63 16.43
CA ASP A 111 12.94 -10.95 16.00
C ASP A 111 14.14 -11.91 15.97
N CYS A 112 15.30 -11.41 15.55
CA CYS A 112 16.50 -12.24 15.42
C CYS A 112 17.18 -12.60 16.74
N ASN A 113 16.75 -12.00 17.84
CA ASN A 113 17.16 -12.37 19.19
C ASN A 113 16.19 -13.39 19.81
N GLN A 114 15.29 -13.98 19.01
CA GLN A 114 14.24 -14.90 19.46
C GLN A 114 13.24 -14.24 20.42
N VAL A 115 13.14 -12.91 20.41
CA VAL A 115 12.13 -12.18 21.18
C VAL A 115 10.88 -12.06 20.33
N GLN A 116 9.78 -12.57 20.87
CA GLN A 116 8.48 -12.44 20.25
C GLN A 116 7.81 -11.14 20.71
N THR A 117 7.37 -10.32 19.76
CA THR A 117 6.66 -9.07 20.04
C THR A 117 5.25 -9.13 19.45
N SER A 118 4.25 -8.75 20.25
CA SER A 118 2.86 -8.57 19.80
C SER A 118 2.72 -7.19 19.16
N GLY A 119 3.04 -7.09 17.87
CA GLY A 119 3.23 -5.80 17.20
C GLY A 119 1.96 -5.11 16.67
N PHE A 120 0.81 -5.79 16.60
CA PHE A 120 -0.30 -5.33 15.74
C PHE A 120 -1.68 -5.21 16.41
N ASP A 121 -1.75 -5.31 17.73
CA ASP A 121 -3.01 -5.18 18.48
C ASP A 121 -3.42 -3.74 18.81
N SER A 122 -2.63 -2.72 18.40
CA SER A 122 -3.08 -1.34 18.56
C SER A 122 -4.38 -1.14 17.78
N ALA A 123 -5.45 -0.63 18.39
CA ALA A 123 -6.66 -0.25 17.67
C ALA A 123 -6.39 1.04 16.85
N PRO A 124 -6.70 1.06 15.54
CA PRO A 124 -7.27 -0.01 14.72
C PRO A 124 -6.24 -1.09 14.34
N PRO A 125 -6.64 -2.39 14.32
CA PRO A 125 -5.73 -3.50 14.13
C PRO A 125 -4.91 -3.32 12.86
N ARG A 126 -3.59 -3.43 13.00
CA ARG A 126 -2.65 -3.13 11.91
C ARG A 126 -2.48 -4.31 10.93
N ARG A 127 -3.56 -5.03 10.62
CA ARG A 127 -3.55 -6.24 9.76
C ARG A 127 -4.07 -5.98 8.35
N GLY A 128 -3.28 -6.34 7.34
CA GLY A 128 -3.63 -6.12 5.94
C GLY A 128 -4.77 -7.00 5.44
N HIS A 129 -5.45 -6.55 4.39
CA HIS A 129 -6.41 -7.36 3.67
C HIS A 129 -6.48 -6.99 2.18
N ALA A 130 -6.81 -7.96 1.35
CA ALA A 130 -7.15 -7.76 -0.06
C ALA A 130 -8.67 -7.80 -0.22
N VAL A 131 -9.25 -6.85 -0.97
CA VAL A 131 -10.66 -6.85 -1.34
C VAL A 131 -10.82 -7.29 -2.78
N PHE A 132 -11.76 -8.19 -3.02
CA PHE A 132 -12.20 -8.63 -4.33
C PHE A 132 -13.59 -8.06 -4.58
N SER A 133 -13.75 -7.39 -5.72
CA SER A 133 -15.01 -6.73 -6.10
C SER A 133 -15.24 -6.89 -7.60
N PRO A 134 -16.48 -6.80 -8.10
CA PRO A 134 -16.79 -7.10 -9.49
C PRO A 134 -16.06 -6.20 -10.50
N ALA A 135 -15.74 -4.97 -10.10
CA ALA A 135 -15.03 -3.99 -10.92
C ALA A 135 -13.58 -3.73 -10.46
N GLY A 136 -13.12 -4.38 -9.38
CA GLY A 136 -11.86 -4.02 -8.73
C GLY A 136 -11.83 -2.58 -8.22
N ASP A 137 -13.00 -2.01 -7.91
CA ASP A 137 -13.19 -0.60 -7.51
C ASP A 137 -13.06 -0.39 -6.00
N GLN A 138 -13.02 -1.48 -5.23
CA GLN A 138 -12.72 -1.46 -3.81
C GLN A 138 -11.26 -1.79 -3.57
N SER A 139 -10.54 -0.87 -2.92
CA SER A 139 -9.16 -1.08 -2.50
C SER A 139 -9.09 -1.97 -1.26
N GLY A 140 -8.10 -2.87 -1.24
CA GLY A 140 -7.65 -3.50 -0.01
C GLY A 140 -7.02 -2.49 0.95
N TRP A 141 -6.68 -2.96 2.14
CA TRP A 141 -5.95 -2.17 3.13
C TRP A 141 -4.56 -2.72 3.33
N ASN A 142 -3.56 -1.86 3.10
CA ASN A 142 -2.17 -2.15 3.38
C ASN A 142 -1.76 -1.36 4.64
N PRO A 143 -1.40 -2.02 5.76
CA PRO A 143 -0.99 -1.33 7.01
C PRO A 143 0.20 -0.40 6.84
N CYS A 144 0.96 -0.63 5.77
CA CYS A 144 2.22 0.01 5.45
C CYS A 144 1.99 1.24 4.58
N THR A 145 0.81 1.36 3.97
CA THR A 145 0.37 2.67 3.50
C THR A 145 0.05 3.48 4.75
N PRO A 146 0.67 4.67 4.94
CA PRO A 146 0.33 5.51 6.08
C PRO A 146 -1.18 5.57 6.15
N THR A 147 -1.74 5.21 7.31
CA THR A 147 -3.17 5.44 7.55
C THR A 147 -3.38 6.88 7.14
N PRO A 148 -4.22 7.18 6.12
CA PRO A 148 -4.41 8.55 5.72
C PRO A 148 -4.74 9.27 7.01
N LEU A 149 -3.85 10.18 7.43
CA LEU A 149 -4.05 11.02 8.60
C LEU A 149 -5.47 11.51 8.44
N THR A 150 -6.32 11.18 9.41
CA THR A 150 -7.77 11.48 9.46
C THR A 150 -8.12 12.55 8.45
N THR A 151 -8.68 12.08 7.34
CA THR A 151 -9.13 12.78 6.14
C THR A 151 -9.20 14.31 6.28
N GLY A 152 -8.07 14.98 6.10
CA GLY A 152 -8.06 16.12 5.20
C GLY A 152 -8.07 15.50 3.81
N SER A 153 -9.21 15.52 3.11
CA SER A 153 -9.29 15.02 1.75
C SER A 153 -8.32 15.82 0.89
N CYS A 154 -7.15 15.26 0.58
CA CYS A 154 -6.28 15.81 -0.44
C CYS A 154 -6.94 15.61 -1.81
N HIS A 155 -7.94 16.44 -2.08
CA HIS A 155 -8.72 16.42 -3.30
C HIS A 155 -8.05 17.35 -4.30
N VAL A 156 -7.56 16.77 -5.40
CA VAL A 156 -7.03 17.53 -6.54
C VAL A 156 -8.21 17.93 -7.42
N ASP A 157 -8.48 19.23 -7.48
CA ASP A 157 -9.43 19.83 -8.42
C ASP A 157 -8.70 20.28 -9.68
N GLY A 158 -9.35 20.14 -10.83
CA GLY A 158 -8.83 20.53 -12.14
C GLY A 158 -9.51 19.82 -13.31
N PRO A 159 -9.19 20.21 -14.56
CA PRO A 159 -9.82 19.65 -15.75
C PRO A 159 -9.59 18.13 -15.85
N ARG A 160 -10.66 17.37 -16.10
CA ARG A 160 -10.57 15.91 -16.27
C ARG A 160 -9.88 15.50 -17.58
N LEU A 161 -10.01 16.32 -18.60
CA LEU A 161 -9.41 16.14 -19.92
C LEU A 161 -8.77 17.46 -20.30
N ILE A 162 -7.51 17.38 -20.73
CA ILE A 162 -6.82 18.53 -21.34
C ILE A 162 -6.78 18.26 -22.85
N PRO A 163 -7.56 19.00 -23.67
CA PRO A 163 -7.49 18.86 -25.12
C PRO A 163 -6.05 19.10 -25.62
N PRO A 164 -5.63 18.41 -26.70
CA PRO A 164 -4.34 18.68 -27.32
C PRO A 164 -4.17 20.17 -27.65
N GLY A 165 -3.00 20.73 -27.34
CA GLY A 165 -2.70 22.14 -27.58
C GLY A 165 -3.26 23.11 -26.52
N SER A 166 -3.89 22.60 -25.47
CA SER A 166 -4.33 23.47 -24.36
C SER A 166 -3.12 23.93 -23.55
N VAL A 167 -3.13 25.22 -23.23
CA VAL A 167 -2.14 25.86 -22.34
C VAL A 167 -2.84 26.36 -21.09
N GLY A 168 -2.18 26.26 -19.94
CA GLY A 168 -2.65 26.91 -18.73
C GLY A 168 -3.68 26.11 -17.90
N ALA A 169 -3.78 24.79 -18.05
CA ALA A 169 -4.72 24.01 -17.23
C ALA A 169 -4.25 24.01 -15.76
N VAL A 170 -5.08 24.53 -14.86
CA VAL A 170 -4.74 24.64 -13.44
C VAL A 170 -5.25 23.43 -12.68
N TYR A 171 -4.39 22.85 -11.85
CA TYR A 171 -4.75 21.85 -10.85
C TYR A 171 -4.43 22.40 -9.47
N THR A 172 -5.32 22.16 -8.52
CA THR A 172 -5.20 22.69 -7.16
C THR A 172 -5.62 21.63 -6.13
N ILE A 173 -4.89 21.56 -5.03
CA ILE A 173 -5.29 20.77 -3.86
C ILE A 173 -6.27 21.63 -3.05
N THR A 174 -7.51 21.18 -2.97
CA THR A 174 -8.62 21.96 -2.39
C THR A 174 -8.63 21.97 -0.87
N ASP A 175 -8.06 20.95 -0.21
CA ASP A 175 -7.83 20.93 1.24
C ASP A 175 -6.35 20.60 1.56
N PRO A 176 -5.42 21.55 1.37
CA PRO A 176 -4.02 21.30 1.64
C PRO A 176 -3.79 21.17 3.16
N ILE A 177 -3.03 20.14 3.55
CA ILE A 177 -2.61 19.87 4.91
C ILE A 177 -1.56 20.92 5.29
N PRO A 178 -1.75 21.71 6.36
CA PRO A 178 -0.76 22.69 6.79
C PRO A 178 0.60 22.05 7.10
N GLY A 179 1.67 22.67 6.60
CA GLY A 179 3.04 22.21 6.84
C GLY A 179 3.52 21.06 5.94
N VAL A 180 2.68 20.63 4.98
CA VAL A 180 3.02 19.60 4.01
C VAL A 180 3.47 20.23 2.69
N GLU A 181 4.59 19.73 2.15
CA GLU A 181 5.06 20.08 0.82
C GLU A 181 4.49 19.10 -0.21
N TYR A 182 3.92 19.63 -1.31
CA TYR A 182 3.30 18.84 -2.37
C TYR A 182 4.14 18.84 -3.63
N HIS A 183 4.51 17.66 -4.12
CA HIS A 183 5.24 17.48 -5.37
C HIS A 183 4.35 16.89 -6.46
N TRP A 184 4.41 17.44 -7.67
CA TRP A 184 3.52 17.06 -8.76
C TRP A 184 4.24 16.32 -9.89
N PHE A 185 3.58 15.30 -10.44
CA PHE A 185 4.11 14.49 -11.54
C PHE A 185 3.02 14.15 -12.55
N THR A 186 3.42 13.98 -13.81
CA THR A 186 2.54 13.53 -14.90
C THR A 186 2.87 12.09 -15.26
N SER A 187 1.86 11.22 -15.37
CA SER A 187 2.06 9.80 -15.64
C SER A 187 2.56 9.47 -17.05
N SER A 188 2.31 10.33 -18.04
CA SER A 188 2.56 10.03 -19.45
C SER A 188 3.85 10.65 -20.02
N GLY A 189 4.51 11.55 -19.29
CA GLY A 189 5.74 12.24 -19.73
C GLY A 189 5.56 13.19 -20.92
N THR A 190 4.37 13.25 -21.53
CA THR A 190 4.00 14.11 -22.65
C THR A 190 3.48 15.47 -22.19
N LEU A 191 2.81 15.52 -21.04
CA LEU A 191 2.31 16.74 -20.43
C LEU A 191 3.45 17.53 -19.79
N ARG A 192 3.43 18.85 -19.95
CA ARG A 192 4.46 19.74 -19.40
C ARG A 192 3.89 20.50 -18.20
N ILE A 193 4.49 20.33 -17.03
CA ILE A 193 4.22 21.20 -15.89
C ILE A 193 4.93 22.53 -16.15
N THR A 194 4.16 23.62 -16.25
CA THR A 194 4.67 24.98 -16.50
C THR A 194 4.63 25.88 -15.26
N GLY A 195 3.94 25.44 -14.21
CA GLY A 195 3.96 26.06 -12.88
C GLY A 195 5.08 25.55 -11.96
N PRO A 196 5.12 26.01 -10.68
CA PRO A 196 6.07 25.48 -9.71
C PRO A 196 5.82 23.97 -9.51
N SER A 197 6.88 23.16 -9.47
CA SER A 197 6.78 21.71 -9.20
C SER A 197 6.45 21.40 -7.72
N VAL A 198 6.39 22.44 -6.90
CA VAL A 198 6.13 22.42 -5.47
C VAL A 198 5.04 23.42 -5.13
N GLY A 199 4.04 23.00 -4.34
CA GLY A 199 2.97 23.86 -3.84
C GLY A 199 1.59 23.24 -3.98
N ASN A 200 0.56 23.90 -3.49
CA ASN A 200 -0.82 23.39 -3.56
C ASN A 200 -1.50 23.59 -4.91
N SER A 201 -0.82 24.17 -5.90
CA SER A 201 -1.35 24.33 -7.25
C SER A 201 -0.25 24.26 -8.31
N ILE A 202 -0.59 23.69 -9.46
CA ILE A 202 0.26 23.69 -10.66
C ILE A 202 -0.51 24.13 -11.89
N THR A 203 0.26 24.50 -12.91
CA THR A 203 -0.23 24.70 -14.26
C THR A 203 0.37 23.63 -15.17
N VAL A 204 -0.46 23.02 -16.00
CA VAL A 204 -0.11 21.96 -16.95
C VAL A 204 -0.48 22.40 -18.35
N ASP A 205 0.44 22.20 -19.29
CA ASP A 205 0.21 22.38 -20.71
C ASP A 205 0.20 21.02 -21.40
N ALA A 206 -0.73 20.84 -22.33
CA ALA A 206 -0.79 19.67 -23.21
C ALA A 206 -0.24 20.03 -24.59
N PRO A 207 0.78 19.32 -25.10
CA PRO A 207 1.23 19.51 -26.48
C PRO A 207 0.10 19.19 -27.48
N GLU A 208 0.22 19.67 -28.71
CA GLU A 208 -0.81 19.55 -29.77
C GLU A 208 -1.16 18.12 -30.19
N ILE A 209 -0.46 17.10 -29.67
CA ILE A 209 -0.65 15.70 -30.07
C ILE A 209 -1.01 14.85 -28.84
N GLY A 210 -2.21 14.27 -28.86
CA GLY A 210 -2.67 13.28 -27.88
C GLY A 210 -3.60 13.88 -26.82
N GLY A 211 -4.89 13.57 -26.91
CA GLY A 211 -5.84 13.88 -25.84
C GLY A 211 -5.70 12.81 -24.76
N GLU A 212 -5.01 13.14 -23.67
CA GLU A 212 -4.74 12.18 -22.60
C GLU A 212 -5.51 12.51 -21.32
N GLN A 213 -5.83 11.46 -20.57
CA GLN A 213 -6.37 11.59 -19.22
C GLN A 213 -5.18 11.80 -18.28
N LEU A 214 -5.15 12.96 -17.63
CA LEU A 214 -4.13 13.24 -16.64
C LEU A 214 -4.41 12.46 -15.36
N ILE A 215 -3.45 11.63 -14.95
CA ILE A 215 -3.38 11.11 -13.58
C ILE A 215 -2.43 12.05 -12.84
N VAL A 216 -3.00 12.99 -12.10
CA VAL A 216 -2.21 13.84 -11.22
C VAL A 216 -2.01 13.13 -9.91
N SER A 217 -0.75 12.89 -9.57
CA SER A 217 -0.37 12.45 -8.23
C SER A 217 0.40 13.58 -7.56
N SER A 218 -0.04 13.96 -6.36
CA SER A 218 0.74 14.83 -5.48
C SER A 218 1.37 13.99 -4.37
N MET A 219 2.68 14.16 -4.13
CA MET A 219 3.36 13.59 -2.97
C MET A 219 3.44 14.62 -1.86
N ALA A 220 2.80 14.32 -0.74
CA ALA A 220 2.84 15.12 0.47
C ALA A 220 4.02 14.67 1.34
N THR A 221 4.95 15.57 1.66
CA THR A 221 6.02 15.34 2.64
C THR A 221 5.84 16.22 3.86
N SER A 222 5.89 15.61 5.04
CA SER A 222 5.86 16.33 6.33
C SER A 222 7.27 16.38 6.91
N PRO A 223 7.74 17.54 7.43
CA PRO A 223 8.95 17.57 8.22
C PRO A 223 8.70 16.86 9.56
N ILE A 224 9.22 15.63 9.69
CA ILE A 224 9.17 14.90 10.96
C ILE A 224 9.96 15.70 12.01
N SER A 225 9.24 16.31 12.95
CA SER A 225 9.82 16.87 14.16
C SER A 225 9.75 15.79 15.24
N TYR A 226 10.84 15.06 15.41
CA TYR A 226 10.99 14.19 16.58
C TYR A 226 10.98 15.07 17.83
N PRO A 227 10.16 14.78 18.85
CA PRO A 227 10.40 15.36 20.16
C PRO A 227 11.79 14.86 20.59
N SER A 228 12.75 15.76 20.69
CA SER A 228 14.03 15.46 21.31
C SER A 228 13.71 14.91 22.70
N SER A 229 14.01 13.64 22.94
CA SER A 229 13.86 13.07 24.27
C SER A 229 14.64 13.96 25.22
N GLY A 230 13.91 14.60 26.14
CA GLY A 230 14.49 15.40 27.20
C GLY A 230 15.39 14.49 28.01
N ARG A 231 16.69 14.53 27.73
CA ARG A 231 17.70 13.76 28.45
C ARG A 231 17.83 14.38 29.82
N ALA A 232 17.20 13.76 30.82
CA ALA A 232 17.48 14.02 32.22
C ALA A 232 19.00 13.85 32.45
N GLY A 233 19.59 14.82 33.14
CA GLY A 233 21.01 15.12 33.13
C GLY A 233 21.95 13.98 33.54
N ALA A 234 23.16 14.03 32.96
CA ALA A 234 24.37 13.44 33.51
C ALA A 234 25.53 14.45 33.34
N PRO A 235 26.50 14.49 34.27
CA PRO A 235 27.43 15.60 34.42
C PRO A 235 28.57 15.60 33.40
N SER A 236 29.10 16.80 33.19
CA SER A 236 30.13 17.20 32.23
C SER A 236 31.54 16.64 32.50
N SER A 237 32.20 16.12 31.46
CA SER A 237 33.61 16.42 31.14
C SER A 237 34.03 15.72 29.84
N GLY A 238 34.64 16.45 28.89
CA GLY A 238 35.49 15.84 27.84
C GLY A 238 35.24 16.27 26.40
N SER A 239 36.03 17.25 25.97
CA SER A 239 36.47 17.61 24.59
C SER A 239 35.85 16.91 23.36
N GLY A 240 35.07 17.69 22.59
CA GLY A 240 35.41 18.07 21.21
C GLY A 240 35.49 17.01 20.11
N ARG A 241 34.37 16.82 19.40
CA ARG A 241 34.29 16.75 17.91
C ARG A 241 32.84 16.98 17.50
N ARG A 242 32.53 18.14 16.90
CA ARG A 242 31.22 18.39 16.29
C ARG A 242 31.19 17.67 14.94
N GLN A 243 30.57 16.50 14.89
CA GLN A 243 30.07 15.94 13.63
C GLN A 243 28.70 16.54 13.34
N TRP A 244 28.54 17.05 12.14
CA TRP A 244 27.25 17.47 11.59
C TRP A 244 26.39 16.23 11.40
N ALA A 245 25.38 16.05 12.25
CA ALA A 245 24.33 15.07 11.99
C ALA A 245 23.44 15.60 10.87
N ARG A 246 23.38 14.88 9.74
CA ARG A 246 22.29 15.01 8.77
C ARG A 246 21.14 14.12 9.24
N HIS A 247 19.97 14.73 9.41
CA HIS A 247 18.67 14.12 9.71
C HIS A 247 17.59 14.97 9.02
N PRO A 248 16.35 14.46 8.79
CA PRO A 248 15.88 13.06 8.82
C PRO A 248 14.93 12.71 7.64
N GLY A 249 14.32 11.53 7.74
CA GLY A 249 13.43 10.88 6.76
C GLY A 249 12.11 11.59 6.45
N ARG A 250 11.44 11.06 5.43
CA ARG A 250 10.24 11.60 4.80
C ARG A 250 9.11 10.58 4.93
N ASP A 251 7.95 11.03 5.36
CA ASP A 251 6.71 10.30 5.20
C ASP A 251 6.08 10.68 3.85
N GLU A 252 5.58 9.69 3.10
CA GLU A 252 5.05 9.85 1.74
C GLU A 252 3.55 9.57 1.71
N CYS A 253 2.74 10.52 1.23
CA CYS A 253 1.31 10.32 0.99
C CYS A 253 0.96 10.54 -0.49
N TRP A 254 0.16 9.64 -1.07
CA TRP A 254 -0.28 9.68 -2.47
C TRP A 254 -1.74 10.16 -2.56
N CYS A 255 -1.97 11.27 -3.27
CA CYS A 255 -3.33 11.72 -3.61
C CYS A 255 -3.66 11.30 -5.04
N GLN A 256 -4.77 10.57 -5.26
CA GLN A 256 -5.30 10.26 -6.59
C GLN A 256 -6.65 10.95 -6.78
N GLY A 257 -6.82 11.69 -7.86
CA GLY A 257 -8.12 12.25 -8.25
C GLY A 257 -9.08 11.15 -8.70
N THR A 258 -10.24 11.03 -8.04
CA THR A 258 -11.34 10.17 -8.52
C THR A 258 -12.25 10.99 -9.45
N PRO A 259 -12.70 10.43 -10.59
CA PRO A 259 -13.59 11.15 -11.50
C PRO A 259 -14.99 11.34 -10.87
N ALA A 260 -15.53 12.54 -10.98
CA ALA A 260 -16.92 12.83 -10.63
C ALA A 260 -17.90 12.00 -11.49
N PRO A 261 -19.06 11.58 -10.94
CA PRO A 261 -20.07 10.85 -11.69
C PRO A 261 -20.64 11.71 -12.82
N THR A 262 -20.62 11.19 -14.04
CA THR A 262 -21.24 11.83 -15.21
C THR A 262 -22.76 11.95 -14.96
N PRO A 263 -23.40 13.11 -15.24
CA PRO A 263 -24.85 13.20 -15.20
C PRO A 263 -25.44 12.20 -16.20
N ARG A 264 -26.23 11.25 -15.70
CA ARG A 264 -26.93 10.26 -16.53
C ARG A 264 -28.08 10.95 -17.26
N GLY A 265 -27.97 11.06 -18.58
CA GLY A 265 -29.14 11.24 -19.43
C GLY A 265 -30.07 10.01 -19.34
N PRO A 266 -31.36 10.15 -19.67
CA PRO A 266 -32.33 9.06 -19.55
C PRO A 266 -31.92 7.87 -20.43
N ALA A 267 -31.74 6.70 -19.82
CA ALA A 267 -31.33 5.49 -20.50
C ALA A 267 -32.52 4.86 -21.26
N PRO A 268 -32.36 4.44 -22.53
CA PRO A 268 -33.33 3.61 -23.20
C PRO A 268 -33.34 2.21 -22.60
N ARG A 269 -34.53 1.62 -22.45
CA ARG A 269 -34.71 0.22 -22.01
C ARG A 269 -34.18 -0.72 -23.10
N GLN A 270 -33.17 -1.53 -22.78
CA GLN A 270 -32.79 -2.71 -23.56
C GLN A 270 -32.77 -3.96 -22.69
N PRO A 271 -32.98 -5.15 -23.29
CA PRO A 271 -33.17 -6.41 -22.57
C PRO A 271 -31.84 -6.93 -21.99
N LEU A 272 -31.94 -7.65 -20.88
CA LEU A 272 -30.82 -8.32 -20.21
C LEU A 272 -30.20 -9.37 -21.14
N ASP A 273 -29.01 -9.07 -21.66
CA ASP A 273 -28.14 -10.03 -22.33
C ASP A 273 -27.10 -10.58 -21.35
N ARG A 274 -26.97 -11.91 -21.29
CA ARG A 274 -26.03 -12.67 -20.44
C ARG A 274 -24.74 -12.95 -21.20
N THR A 275 -24.07 -11.90 -21.67
CA THR A 275 -22.80 -12.02 -22.37
C THR A 275 -21.67 -11.33 -21.61
N ALA A 276 -20.55 -12.04 -21.49
CA ALA A 276 -19.36 -11.75 -20.70
C ALA A 276 -18.93 -10.27 -20.65
N ILE A 277 -18.70 -9.78 -19.42
CA ILE A 277 -18.11 -8.48 -19.17
C ILE A 277 -16.59 -8.59 -19.41
N HIS A 278 -16.17 -8.25 -20.62
CA HIS A 278 -14.80 -7.83 -20.89
C HIS A 278 -14.71 -6.31 -20.75
N ARG A 279 -13.79 -5.80 -19.92
CA ARG A 279 -13.06 -4.54 -20.18
C ARG A 279 -11.81 -4.47 -19.31
N ARG A 280 -10.66 -4.38 -20.00
CA ARG A 280 -9.32 -4.21 -19.45
C ARG A 280 -9.15 -2.82 -18.82
N LEU A 281 -8.56 -2.77 -17.64
CA LEU A 281 -7.64 -1.70 -17.25
C LEU A 281 -6.30 -2.36 -16.93
N SER A 282 -5.30 -2.09 -17.76
CA SER A 282 -3.95 -2.63 -17.64
C SER A 282 -3.04 -1.55 -17.05
N LEU A 283 -2.48 -1.79 -15.86
CA LEU A 283 -1.18 -1.25 -15.47
C LEU A 283 -0.13 -2.37 -15.67
N PRO A 284 1.13 -2.05 -16.01
CA PRO A 284 2.02 -3.02 -16.61
C PRO A 284 2.64 -3.92 -15.55
N TRP A 285 1.97 -5.03 -15.22
CA TRP A 285 2.68 -6.20 -14.72
C TRP A 285 2.73 -7.24 -15.84
N LYS A 286 3.91 -7.38 -16.43
CA LYS A 286 4.18 -8.35 -17.48
C LYS A 286 4.05 -9.74 -16.88
N SER A 287 2.90 -10.40 -17.06
CA SER A 287 2.68 -11.78 -16.65
C SER A 287 3.64 -12.69 -17.44
N ARG A 288 4.77 -13.06 -16.83
CA ARG A 288 5.44 -14.30 -17.20
C ARG A 288 4.71 -15.41 -16.47
N SER A 289 4.32 -16.45 -17.20
CA SER A 289 3.64 -17.65 -16.72
C SER A 289 4.52 -18.55 -15.83
N GLY A 290 5.40 -17.97 -15.02
CA GLY A 290 6.15 -18.67 -13.99
C GLY A 290 5.52 -18.38 -12.63
N ALA A 291 5.49 -19.38 -11.75
CA ALA A 291 5.20 -19.12 -10.35
C ALA A 291 6.14 -18.02 -9.84
N PRO A 292 5.65 -17.01 -9.11
CA PRO A 292 6.52 -15.99 -8.55
C PRO A 292 7.54 -16.65 -7.63
N GLY A 293 8.81 -16.29 -7.83
CA GLY A 293 9.88 -16.69 -6.92
C GLY A 293 9.74 -15.95 -5.59
N CYS A 294 10.01 -16.67 -4.52
CA CYS A 294 10.73 -16.10 -3.39
C CYS A 294 12.19 -15.87 -3.83
#